data_AF-A0A7S0NKA4-F1
#
_entry.id   AF-A0A7S0NKA4-F1
#
_cell.length_a   1.000
_cell.length_b   1.000
_cell.length_c   1.000
_cell.angle_alpha   90.00
_cell.angle_beta   90.00
_cell.angle_gamma   90.00
#
_symmetry.space_group_name_H-M   'P 1'
#
loop_
_entity.id
_entity.type
_entity.pdbx_description
1 polymer ?
#
loop_
_entity_poly.entity_id
_entity_poly.type
_entity_poly.pdbx_seq_one_letter_code
_entity_poly.pdbx_strand_id
1 'polypeptide(L)'
;ALAEVSSPRGVSDGENLIGGTRTNEELIADTLRRGEGHGRENLKDFISKKREIFLTQMSLDVKQAEIRKLEERALRREEALTRSEQMLEEDALRFEGFLKENDLKVQEAIRAGEAETKQKNDRVQEIKRINAQMTVIKTELSKTRDRLDDCRRYKTFLDDITDPEFFAAVNDAKRMRREERRRKRRAERDAYAAMVDAIGSADQEIPEKERALEEAKRKGRKAEAAAQLELEAAIKAAQDAREAVDEEPSPPGTPENDDSDSEVPMYFTSPRQLPEIYGQLEEANLFLIQNAQETEDILEDLKNKEKEVRARMDAENASLRTQVEQLEAQIAREEAKADALLDGAAKTRSKKKSGPLSNVAPAPGSDVSLERLDEKTAEVYARAGFAPDPSISTIQMLTNMEMRLERYLADADTMPAAFVAEEEKRLERDRRAKQRIINLELEKIAAEERRAKSIAKANEPVKRRTGKPLMSRSLPPSRKKKEATEKLDPEVEELNRFLAMDF
;
A
#
# COMPACT_ATOMS: atom_id res chain seq x y z
N ALA A 1 55.52 42.54 47.19
CA ALA A 1 56.73 42.12 47.92
C ALA A 1 57.96 42.52 47.09
N LEU A 2 58.37 43.77 47.22
CA LEU A 2 59.68 44.28 46.80
C LEU A 2 60.35 44.77 48.09
N ALA A 3 61.49 44.18 48.43
CA ALA A 3 62.45 44.67 49.41
C ALA A 3 63.20 45.84 48.76
N GLU A 4 63.12 47.04 49.34
CA GLU A 4 64.16 47.64 50.20
C GLU A 4 65.54 47.84 49.55
N VAL A 5 65.80 49.08 49.13
CA VAL A 5 67.06 49.84 49.34
C VAL A 5 66.62 51.31 49.36
N SER A 6 66.38 51.94 50.51
CA SER A 6 67.31 52.45 51.53
C SER A 6 68.06 53.73 51.13
N SER A 7 67.50 54.85 51.61
CA SER A 7 68.14 56.07 52.15
C SER A 7 68.87 57.09 51.24
N PRO A 8 69.04 58.37 51.68
CA PRO A 8 68.52 59.01 52.91
C PRO A 8 67.94 60.43 52.71
N ARG A 9 66.87 60.74 53.46
CA ARG A 9 66.61 62.10 53.99
C ARG A 9 66.09 61.95 55.42
N GLY A 10 66.78 62.62 56.33
CA GLY A 10 66.46 62.80 57.75
C GLY A 10 67.58 63.70 58.30
N VAL A 11 67.45 65.02 58.16
CA VAL A 11 66.70 65.90 59.09
C VAL A 11 67.16 65.61 60.52
N SER A 12 68.22 66.29 60.93
CA SER A 12 68.61 66.44 62.31
C SER A 12 67.83 67.62 62.89
N ASP A 13 66.75 67.31 63.61
CA ASP A 13 66.09 68.24 64.52
C ASP A 13 67.06 68.55 65.67
N GLY A 14 67.57 69.78 65.66
CA GLY A 14 68.24 70.38 66.81
C GLY A 14 67.20 71.13 67.62
N GLU A 15 66.75 70.54 68.72
CA GLU A 15 66.06 71.26 69.78
C GLU A 15 66.84 71.16 71.10
N ASN A 16 66.84 72.31 71.77
CA ASN A 16 67.07 72.55 73.20
C ASN A 16 68.51 72.86 73.66
N LEU A 17 68.75 74.19 73.74
CA LEU A 17 68.87 74.92 75.02
C LEU A 17 69.80 74.22 76.03
N ILE A 18 71.00 74.75 76.32
CA ILE A 18 71.23 75.82 77.31
C ILE A 18 72.73 76.13 77.26
N GLY A 19 73.13 77.39 77.13
CA GLY A 19 74.52 77.76 77.46
C GLY A 19 75.12 78.94 76.70
N GLY A 20 74.67 80.16 77.03
CA GLY A 20 75.50 81.35 76.91
C GLY A 20 75.55 82.02 75.54
N THR A 21 74.45 82.68 75.16
CA THR A 21 74.52 83.81 74.24
C THR A 21 75.35 84.93 74.88
N ARG A 22 76.64 85.02 74.55
CA ARG A 22 77.33 86.31 74.68
C ARG A 22 76.80 87.20 73.58
N THR A 23 75.87 88.07 73.92
CA THR A 23 75.46 89.14 73.02
C THR A 23 76.71 89.94 72.62
N ASN A 24 76.73 90.52 71.41
CA ASN A 24 77.83 91.42 71.04
C ASN A 24 78.01 92.56 72.07
N GLU A 25 76.95 92.89 72.84
CA GLU A 25 77.04 93.77 74.02
C GLU A 25 77.85 93.18 75.19
N GLU A 26 77.79 91.87 75.46
CA GLU A 26 78.61 91.21 76.50
C GLU A 26 80.10 91.11 76.11
N LEU A 27 80.41 90.92 74.82
CA LEU A 27 81.79 90.95 74.31
C LEU A 27 82.40 92.36 74.33
N ILE A 28 81.57 93.40 74.13
CA ILE A 28 81.96 94.81 74.27
C ILE A 28 82.13 95.19 75.75
N ALA A 29 81.30 94.65 76.66
CA ALA A 29 81.44 94.86 78.11
C ALA A 29 82.68 94.15 78.72
N ASP A 30 83.08 92.99 78.20
CA ASP A 30 84.28 92.27 78.68
C ASP A 30 85.61 92.83 78.14
N THR A 31 85.57 93.51 76.99
CA THR A 31 86.72 94.25 76.46
C THR A 31 86.89 95.60 77.14
N LEU A 32 85.80 96.24 77.60
CA LEU A 32 85.86 97.46 78.43
C LEU A 32 86.25 97.20 79.91
N ARG A 33 86.08 95.98 80.43
CA ARG A 33 86.48 95.58 81.80
C ARG A 33 87.95 95.16 81.96
N ARG A 34 88.70 94.99 80.86
CA ARG A 34 90.15 94.65 80.89
C ARG A 34 91.03 95.81 80.38
N GLY A 35 90.67 97.03 80.78
CA GLY A 35 91.44 98.25 80.54
C GLY A 35 91.76 98.99 81.82
N GLU A 36 92.74 98.51 82.59
CA GLU A 36 93.50 99.36 83.53
C GLU A 36 95.00 99.18 83.28
N GLY A 37 95.49 100.07 82.43
CA GLY A 37 96.89 100.22 82.06
C GLY A 37 97.04 101.57 81.36
N HIS A 38 96.83 102.64 82.12
CA HIS A 38 96.76 104.01 81.63
C HIS A 38 98.12 104.50 81.08
N GLY A 39 98.26 104.49 79.76
CA GLY A 39 99.19 105.33 79.01
C GLY A 39 98.40 106.03 77.91
N ARG A 40 98.39 107.38 77.91
CA ARG A 40 97.59 108.23 77.01
C ARG A 40 97.62 107.74 75.55
N GLU A 41 96.51 107.24 75.01
CA GLU A 41 96.37 106.99 73.57
C GLU A 41 96.43 108.32 72.81
N ASN A 42 97.26 108.40 71.77
CA ASN A 42 97.38 109.57 70.90
C ASN A 42 96.15 109.69 69.99
N LEU A 43 95.62 110.90 69.80
CA LEU A 43 94.46 111.21 68.92
C LEU A 43 94.57 110.58 67.52
N LYS A 44 95.80 110.40 67.03
CA LYS A 44 96.12 109.77 65.74
C LYS A 44 95.74 108.28 65.69
N ASP A 45 95.86 107.55 66.79
CA ASP A 45 95.53 106.11 66.85
C ASP A 45 94.02 105.90 66.94
N PHE A 46 93.30 106.79 67.64
CA PHE A 46 91.84 106.81 67.63
C PHE A 46 91.27 107.08 66.22
N ILE A 47 91.86 108.03 65.49
CA ILE A 47 91.49 108.32 64.11
C ILE A 47 91.80 107.13 63.19
N SER A 48 92.93 106.45 63.39
CA SER A 48 93.28 105.24 62.63
C SER A 48 92.32 104.08 62.91
N LYS A 49 92.00 103.78 64.19
CA LYS A 49 91.01 102.78 64.58
C LYS A 49 89.62 103.12 64.02
N LYS A 50 89.19 104.39 64.03
CA LYS A 50 87.91 104.83 63.43
C LYS A 50 87.87 104.67 61.91
N ARG A 51 88.97 104.96 61.21
CA ARG A 51 89.11 104.73 59.76
C ARG A 51 89.10 103.24 59.43
N GLU A 52 89.78 102.43 60.23
CA GLU A 52 89.78 100.97 60.10
C GLU A 52 88.38 100.40 60.31
N ILE A 53 87.66 100.83 61.35
CA ILE A 53 86.25 100.46 61.59
C ILE A 53 85.35 100.89 60.43
N PHE A 54 85.56 102.08 59.87
CA PHE A 54 84.76 102.54 58.73
C PHE A 54 85.06 101.74 57.45
N LEU A 55 86.31 101.38 57.20
CA LEU A 55 86.71 100.56 56.06
C LEU A 55 86.19 99.12 56.20
N THR A 56 86.23 98.54 57.40
CA THR A 56 85.65 97.22 57.65
C THR A 56 84.13 97.25 57.54
N GLN A 57 83.46 98.30 58.01
CA GLN A 57 82.03 98.50 57.82
C GLN A 57 81.67 98.66 56.34
N MET A 58 82.37 99.49 55.59
CA MET A 58 82.14 99.66 54.15
C MET A 58 82.39 98.35 53.39
N SER A 59 83.41 97.58 53.78
CA SER A 59 83.69 96.24 53.23
C SER A 59 82.56 95.25 53.57
N LEU A 60 82.06 95.27 54.81
CA LEU A 60 80.93 94.47 55.27
C LEU A 60 79.66 94.82 54.47
N ASP A 61 79.36 96.10 54.28
CA ASP A 61 78.18 96.57 53.55
C ASP A 61 78.26 96.19 52.07
N VAL A 62 79.45 96.29 51.44
CA VAL A 62 79.68 95.80 50.07
C VAL A 62 79.52 94.29 49.98
N LYS A 63 80.03 93.53 50.96
CA LYS A 63 79.85 92.06 51.01
C LYS A 63 78.40 91.68 51.25
N GLN A 64 77.68 92.37 52.13
CA GLN A 64 76.25 92.16 52.39
C GLN A 64 75.42 92.50 51.15
N ALA A 65 75.73 93.57 50.43
CA ALA A 65 75.07 93.93 49.18
C ALA A 65 75.32 92.89 48.08
N GLU A 66 76.55 92.38 47.96
CA GLU A 66 76.87 91.32 47.00
C GLU A 66 76.22 89.97 47.39
N ILE A 67 76.15 89.65 48.68
CA ILE A 67 75.42 88.48 49.20
C ILE A 67 73.94 88.59 48.83
N ARG A 68 73.28 89.72 49.11
CA ARG A 68 71.87 89.93 48.74
C ARG A 68 71.63 89.80 47.24
N LYS A 69 72.54 90.31 46.41
CA LYS A 69 72.47 90.19 44.96
C LYS A 69 72.63 88.73 44.48
N LEU A 70 73.50 87.96 45.13
CA LEU A 70 73.66 86.52 44.85
C LEU A 70 72.46 85.72 45.35
N GLU A 71 71.88 86.06 46.49
CA GLU A 71 70.65 85.48 47.05
C GLU A 71 69.46 85.73 46.11
N GLU A 72 69.27 86.96 45.62
CA GLU A 72 68.23 87.25 44.62
C GLU A 72 68.42 86.45 43.32
N ARG A 73 69.68 86.31 42.87
CA ARG A 73 69.99 85.52 41.68
C ARG A 73 69.79 84.02 41.91
N ALA A 74 70.04 83.53 43.11
CA ALA A 74 69.77 82.16 43.53
C ALA A 74 68.27 81.90 43.59
N LEU A 75 67.50 82.79 44.22
CA LEU A 75 66.05 82.71 44.35
C LEU A 75 65.36 82.73 42.98
N ARG A 76 65.76 83.63 42.06
CA ARG A 76 65.23 83.63 40.69
C ARG A 76 65.56 82.34 39.93
N ARG A 77 66.72 81.71 40.18
CA ARG A 77 67.07 80.41 39.58
C ARG A 77 66.26 79.27 40.19
N GLU A 78 66.07 79.27 41.50
CA GLU A 78 65.26 78.29 42.21
C GLU A 78 63.79 78.37 41.80
N GLU A 79 63.23 79.58 41.67
CA GLU A 79 61.90 79.80 41.11
C GLU A 79 61.81 79.35 39.63
N ALA A 80 62.85 79.55 38.83
CA ALA A 80 62.87 79.08 37.44
C ALA A 80 62.96 77.55 37.37
N LEU A 81 63.76 76.92 38.24
CA LEU A 81 63.90 75.47 38.33
C LEU A 81 62.60 74.83 38.81
N THR A 82 62.00 75.32 39.88
CA THR A 82 60.71 74.82 40.40
C THR A 82 59.58 74.95 39.37
N ARG A 83 59.51 76.06 38.63
CA ARG A 83 58.55 76.18 37.51
C ARG A 83 58.85 75.17 36.40
N SER A 84 60.12 74.91 36.07
CA SER A 84 60.49 73.90 35.09
C SER A 84 60.16 72.48 35.56
N GLU A 85 60.37 72.18 36.83
CA GLU A 85 60.02 70.90 37.46
C GLU A 85 58.51 70.68 37.43
N GLN A 86 57.72 71.68 37.81
CA GLN A 86 56.25 71.64 37.74
C GLN A 86 55.75 71.39 36.31
N MET A 87 56.33 72.08 35.31
CA MET A 87 55.96 71.87 33.90
C MET A 87 56.30 70.44 33.43
N LEU A 88 57.43 69.88 33.87
CA LEU A 88 57.80 68.49 33.57
C LEU A 88 56.90 67.47 34.27
N GLU A 89 56.50 67.73 35.52
CA GLU A 89 55.54 66.89 36.24
C GLU A 89 54.16 66.92 35.58
N GLU A 90 53.68 68.10 35.17
CA GLU A 90 52.44 68.23 34.40
C GLU A 90 52.50 67.46 33.08
N ASP A 91 53.60 67.59 32.34
CA ASP A 91 53.79 66.85 31.09
C ASP A 91 53.86 65.33 31.34
N ALA A 92 54.54 64.88 32.39
CA ALA A 92 54.58 63.47 32.77
C ALA A 92 53.18 62.92 33.09
N LEU A 93 52.36 63.68 33.83
CA LEU A 93 50.96 63.31 34.11
C LEU A 93 50.12 63.26 32.83
N ARG A 94 50.32 64.21 31.90
CA ARG A 94 49.64 64.20 30.59
C ARG A 94 50.05 62.98 29.76
N PHE A 95 51.33 62.62 29.76
CA PHE A 95 51.83 61.42 29.07
C PHE A 95 51.27 60.14 29.68
N GLU A 96 51.24 60.03 31.01
CA GLU A 96 50.65 58.88 31.69
C GLU A 96 49.14 58.76 31.38
N GLY A 97 48.42 59.89 31.36
CA GLY A 97 47.03 59.95 30.92
C GLY A 97 46.86 59.49 29.47
N PHE A 98 47.72 59.97 28.56
CA PHE A 98 47.70 59.56 27.15
C PHE A 98 47.94 58.05 26.98
N LEU A 99 48.90 57.47 27.71
CA LEU A 99 49.16 56.03 27.65
C LEU A 99 47.95 55.22 28.15
N LYS A 100 47.34 55.62 29.27
CA LYS A 100 46.12 54.97 29.79
C LYS A 100 44.97 55.06 28.81
N GLU A 101 44.74 56.22 28.20
CA GLU A 101 43.72 56.39 27.17
C GLU A 101 43.99 55.56 25.91
N ASN A 102 45.27 55.46 25.50
CA ASN A 102 45.66 54.64 24.35
C ASN A 102 45.44 53.15 24.64
N ASP A 103 45.89 52.67 25.80
CA ASP A 103 45.68 51.28 26.23
C ASP A 103 44.19 50.94 26.33
N LEU A 104 43.37 51.85 26.86
CA LEU A 104 41.91 51.70 26.88
C LEU A 104 41.34 51.61 25.47
N LYS A 105 41.74 52.51 24.55
CA LYS A 105 41.30 52.46 23.14
C LYS A 105 41.72 51.16 22.45
N VAL A 106 42.93 50.65 22.72
CA VAL A 106 43.41 49.37 22.19
C VAL A 106 42.56 48.22 22.74
N GLN A 107 42.28 48.19 24.05
CA GLN A 107 41.44 47.16 24.65
C GLN A 107 39.99 47.22 24.13
N GLU A 108 39.44 48.41 23.95
CA GLU A 108 38.12 48.61 23.35
C GLU A 108 38.08 48.11 21.90
N ALA A 109 39.11 48.40 21.10
CA ALA A 109 39.24 47.90 19.73
C ALA A 109 39.34 46.37 19.68
N ILE A 110 40.10 45.76 20.59
CA ILE A 110 40.20 44.30 20.71
C ILE A 110 38.84 43.70 21.07
N ARG A 111 38.16 44.22 22.11
CA ARG A 111 36.82 43.73 22.50
C ARG A 111 35.80 43.90 21.38
N ALA A 112 35.85 45.01 20.65
CA ALA A 112 34.97 45.23 19.50
C ALA A 112 35.23 44.18 18.40
N GLY A 113 36.50 43.89 18.09
CA GLY A 113 36.88 42.85 17.14
C GLY A 113 36.48 41.43 17.58
N GLU A 114 36.64 41.10 18.87
CA GLU A 114 36.18 39.84 19.45
C GLU A 114 34.65 39.72 19.42
N ALA A 115 33.92 40.79 19.71
CA ALA A 115 32.47 40.82 19.64
C ALA A 115 31.97 40.63 18.20
N GLU A 116 32.60 41.27 17.21
CA GLU A 116 32.24 41.12 15.79
C GLU A 116 32.56 39.71 15.27
N THR A 117 33.72 39.16 15.63
CA THR A 117 34.08 37.78 15.25
C THR A 117 33.17 36.75 15.92
N LYS A 118 32.72 36.99 17.17
CA LYS A 118 31.70 36.17 17.82
C LYS A 118 30.37 36.24 17.07
N GLN A 119 29.86 37.43 16.74
CA GLN A 119 28.62 37.57 15.95
C GLN A 119 28.73 36.89 14.59
N LYS A 120 29.87 37.01 13.91
CA LYS A 120 30.13 36.30 12.65
C LYS A 120 30.05 34.79 12.84
N ASN A 121 30.68 34.25 13.88
CA ASN A 121 30.65 32.81 14.16
C ASN A 121 29.23 32.32 14.50
N ASP A 122 28.46 33.08 15.28
CA ASP A 122 27.07 32.76 15.60
C ASP A 122 26.20 32.71 14.33
N ARG A 123 26.36 33.70 13.43
CA ARG A 123 25.68 33.70 12.12
C ARG A 123 26.10 32.50 11.26
N VAL A 124 27.38 32.13 11.24
CA VAL A 124 27.86 30.95 10.51
C VAL A 124 27.27 29.66 11.06
N GLN A 125 27.12 29.54 12.38
CA GLN A 125 26.45 28.40 13.00
C GLN A 125 24.96 28.34 12.61
N GLU A 126 24.28 29.49 12.58
CA GLU A 126 22.88 29.54 12.15
C GLU A 126 22.71 29.17 10.67
N ILE A 127 23.60 29.63 9.79
CA ILE A 127 23.63 29.21 8.38
C ILE A 127 23.81 27.69 8.27
N LYS A 128 24.72 27.10 9.06
CA LYS A 128 24.90 25.63 9.10
C LYS A 128 23.63 24.93 9.57
N ARG A 129 22.96 25.44 10.59
CA ARG A 129 21.69 24.91 11.12
C ARG A 129 20.60 24.92 10.06
N ILE A 130 20.41 26.06 9.40
CA ILE A 130 19.42 26.22 8.32
C ILE A 130 19.75 25.29 7.14
N ASN A 131 21.02 25.19 6.74
CA ASN A 131 21.43 24.29 5.65
C ASN A 131 21.17 22.81 5.98
N ALA A 132 21.37 22.40 7.23
CA ALA A 132 21.02 21.06 7.68
C ALA A 132 19.50 20.84 7.60
N GLN A 133 18.68 21.78 8.08
CA GLN A 133 17.22 21.71 7.98
C GLN A 133 16.74 21.67 6.53
N MET A 134 17.31 22.50 5.66
CA MET A 134 17.02 22.50 4.23
C MET A 134 17.32 21.15 3.59
N THR A 135 18.39 20.48 4.02
CA THR A 135 18.73 19.13 3.52
C THR A 135 17.69 18.10 3.96
N VAL A 136 17.28 18.12 5.24
CA VAL A 136 16.21 17.24 5.75
C VAL A 136 14.92 17.44 4.96
N ILE A 137 14.45 18.69 4.85
CA ILE A 137 13.22 19.02 4.11
C ILE A 137 13.34 18.60 2.64
N LYS A 138 14.49 18.78 1.98
CA LYS A 138 14.70 18.31 0.60
C LYS A 138 14.58 16.80 0.49
N THR A 139 15.13 16.04 1.43
CA THR A 139 14.98 14.57 1.41
C THR A 139 13.55 14.13 1.68
N GLU A 140 12.82 14.80 2.58
CA GLU A 140 11.40 14.54 2.82
C GLU A 140 10.54 14.91 1.62
N LEU A 141 10.85 16.02 0.94
CA LEU A 141 10.19 16.44 -0.29
C LEU A 141 10.40 15.41 -1.41
N SER A 142 11.62 14.86 -1.54
CA SER A 142 11.88 13.77 -2.50
C SER A 142 11.05 12.54 -2.15
N LYS A 143 11.07 12.08 -0.89
CA LYS A 143 10.30 10.91 -0.45
C LYS A 143 8.79 11.08 -0.65
N THR A 144 8.26 12.27 -0.37
CA THR A 144 6.83 12.56 -0.56
C THR A 144 6.48 12.66 -2.04
N ARG A 145 7.36 13.19 -2.88
CA ARG A 145 7.21 13.18 -4.33
C ARG A 145 7.21 11.76 -4.90
N ASP A 146 8.12 10.91 -4.46
CA ASP A 146 8.17 9.51 -4.91
C ASP A 146 6.88 8.77 -4.51
N ARG A 147 6.41 8.95 -3.26
CA ARG A 147 5.12 8.42 -2.81
C ARG A 147 3.94 8.95 -3.64
N LEU A 148 3.96 10.23 -4.00
CA LEU A 148 2.93 10.82 -4.84
C LEU A 148 2.92 10.21 -6.25
N ASP A 149 4.09 9.98 -6.81
CA ASP A 149 4.23 9.35 -8.13
C ASP A 149 3.79 7.88 -8.10
N ASP A 150 4.06 7.15 -7.02
CA ASP A 150 3.49 5.81 -6.80
C ASP A 150 1.96 5.86 -6.66
N CYS A 151 1.41 6.78 -5.85
CA CYS A 151 -0.04 6.98 -5.76
C CYS A 151 -0.67 7.33 -7.10
N ARG A 152 0.01 8.10 -7.96
CA ARG A 152 -0.46 8.40 -9.32
C ARG A 152 -0.47 7.17 -10.20
N ARG A 153 0.57 6.34 -10.15
CA ARG A 153 0.63 5.07 -10.89
C ARG A 153 -0.46 4.10 -10.44
N TYR A 154 -0.69 4.01 -9.12
CA TYR A 154 -1.78 3.21 -8.58
C TYR A 154 -3.13 3.77 -9.00
N LYS A 155 -3.31 5.10 -8.99
CA LYS A 155 -4.53 5.72 -9.49
C LYS A 155 -4.78 5.38 -10.96
N THR A 156 -3.79 5.56 -11.84
CA THR A 156 -3.98 5.24 -13.27
C THR A 156 -4.32 3.78 -13.48
N PHE A 157 -3.66 2.88 -12.75
CA PHE A 157 -3.96 1.45 -12.82
C PHE A 157 -5.37 1.11 -12.30
N LEU A 158 -5.79 1.72 -11.18
CA LEU A 158 -7.15 1.53 -10.67
C LEU A 158 -8.19 2.12 -11.62
N ASP A 159 -7.90 3.26 -12.24
CA ASP A 159 -8.79 3.90 -13.21
C ASP A 159 -8.95 3.01 -14.46
N ASP A 160 -7.90 2.32 -14.90
CA ASP A 160 -7.93 1.40 -16.06
C ASP A 160 -8.75 0.13 -15.80
N ILE A 161 -8.78 -0.36 -14.55
CA ILE A 161 -9.54 -1.57 -14.17
C ILE A 161 -10.98 -1.22 -13.74
N THR A 162 -11.21 0.00 -13.29
CA THR A 162 -12.54 0.44 -12.84
C THR A 162 -13.50 0.49 -14.03
N ASP A 163 -14.71 -0.01 -13.82
CA ASP A 163 -15.76 -0.02 -14.84
C ASP A 163 -16.06 1.41 -15.34
N PRO A 164 -16.02 1.66 -16.67
CA PRO A 164 -16.42 2.95 -17.25
C PRO A 164 -17.82 3.42 -16.82
N GLU A 165 -18.75 2.49 -16.57
CA GLU A 165 -20.10 2.82 -16.08
C GLU A 165 -20.06 3.48 -14.71
N PHE A 166 -19.15 3.07 -13.83
CA PHE A 166 -18.98 3.69 -12.52
C PHE A 166 -18.55 5.16 -12.67
N PHE A 167 -17.59 5.45 -13.55
CA PHE A 167 -17.17 6.82 -13.82
C PHE A 167 -18.31 7.67 -14.40
N ALA A 168 -19.12 7.11 -15.30
CA ALA A 168 -20.30 7.79 -15.83
C ALA A 168 -21.30 8.13 -14.73
N ALA A 169 -21.66 7.16 -13.87
CA ALA A 169 -22.60 7.35 -12.77
C ALA A 169 -22.11 8.41 -11.76
N VAL A 170 -20.81 8.39 -11.43
CA VAL A 170 -20.17 9.38 -10.57
C VAL A 170 -20.20 10.78 -11.20
N ASN A 171 -19.86 10.89 -12.49
CA ASN A 171 -19.89 12.17 -13.21
C ASN A 171 -21.30 12.73 -13.32
N ASP A 172 -22.29 11.87 -13.54
CA ASP A 172 -23.70 12.22 -13.55
C ASP A 172 -24.16 12.71 -12.19
N ALA A 173 -23.82 12.01 -11.11
CA ALA A 173 -24.11 12.45 -9.74
C ALA A 173 -23.45 13.82 -9.44
N LYS A 174 -22.21 14.04 -9.89
CA LYS A 174 -21.52 15.33 -9.76
C LYS A 174 -22.25 16.43 -10.53
N ARG A 175 -22.71 16.14 -11.75
CA ARG A 175 -23.51 17.05 -12.59
C ARG A 175 -24.84 17.40 -11.91
N MET A 176 -25.58 16.42 -11.40
CA MET A 176 -26.85 16.63 -10.69
C MET A 176 -26.67 17.50 -9.44
N ARG A 177 -25.62 17.24 -8.63
CA ARG A 177 -25.30 18.09 -7.45
C ARG A 177 -24.95 19.52 -7.86
N ARG A 178 -24.24 19.71 -8.97
CA ARG A 178 -23.92 21.05 -9.51
C ARG A 178 -25.17 21.76 -10.00
N GLU A 179 -26.04 21.07 -10.72
CA GLU A 179 -27.32 21.61 -11.20
C GLU A 179 -28.25 21.98 -10.05
N GLU A 180 -28.32 21.17 -9.00
CA GLU A 180 -29.12 21.47 -7.81
C GLU A 180 -28.62 22.72 -7.08
N ARG A 181 -27.30 22.86 -6.88
CA ARG A 181 -26.69 24.07 -6.29
C ARG A 181 -26.96 25.30 -7.16
N ARG A 182 -26.82 25.18 -8.48
CA ARG A 182 -27.17 26.25 -9.42
C ARG A 182 -28.64 26.61 -9.37
N ARG A 183 -29.53 25.63 -9.24
CA ARG A 183 -30.97 25.84 -9.11
C ARG A 183 -31.31 26.57 -7.81
N LYS A 184 -30.69 26.20 -6.68
CA LYS A 184 -30.87 26.89 -5.39
C LYS A 184 -30.43 28.36 -5.49
N ARG A 185 -29.22 28.62 -5.99
CA ARG A 185 -28.73 30.01 -6.18
C ARG A 185 -29.58 30.82 -7.16
N ARG A 186 -30.08 30.20 -8.24
CA ARG A 186 -31.02 30.85 -9.15
C ARG A 186 -32.32 31.18 -8.43
N ALA A 187 -32.89 30.23 -7.68
CA ALA A 187 -34.10 30.46 -6.91
C ALA A 187 -33.93 31.57 -5.86
N GLU A 188 -32.81 31.61 -5.15
CA GLU A 188 -32.48 32.71 -4.20
C GLU A 188 -32.42 34.06 -4.91
N ARG A 189 -31.75 34.14 -6.07
CA ARG A 189 -31.67 35.37 -6.86
C ARG A 189 -33.02 35.78 -7.45
N ASP A 190 -33.80 34.82 -7.95
CA ASP A 190 -35.10 35.09 -8.55
C ASP A 190 -36.12 35.51 -7.45
N ALA A 191 -35.99 34.96 -6.23
CA ALA A 191 -36.75 35.40 -5.06
C ALA A 191 -36.37 36.82 -4.62
N TYR A 192 -35.07 37.12 -4.54
CA TYR A 192 -34.58 38.47 -4.26
C TYR A 192 -35.03 39.48 -5.32
N ALA A 193 -34.96 39.10 -6.61
CA ALA A 193 -35.47 39.93 -7.71
C ALA A 193 -36.98 40.20 -7.57
N ALA A 194 -37.78 39.20 -7.20
CA ALA A 194 -39.20 39.38 -6.94
C ALA A 194 -39.48 40.32 -5.75
N MET A 195 -38.66 40.29 -4.69
CA MET A 195 -38.76 41.24 -3.58
C MET A 195 -38.45 42.67 -4.03
N VAL A 196 -37.42 42.85 -4.85
CA VAL A 196 -37.07 44.17 -5.43
C VAL A 196 -38.16 44.67 -6.36
N ASP A 197 -38.73 43.81 -7.20
CA ASP A 197 -39.87 44.15 -8.07
C ASP A 197 -41.12 44.52 -7.26
N ALA A 198 -41.35 43.84 -6.12
CA ALA A 198 -42.44 44.16 -5.21
C ALA A 198 -42.31 45.57 -4.60
N ILE A 199 -41.09 45.98 -4.20
CA ILE A 199 -40.82 47.38 -3.79
C ILE A 199 -41.17 48.33 -4.93
N GLY A 200 -40.72 48.03 -6.16
CA GLY A 200 -41.03 48.85 -7.33
C GLY A 200 -42.52 48.99 -7.60
N SER A 201 -43.32 47.93 -7.38
CA SER A 201 -44.78 47.98 -7.50
C SER A 201 -45.45 48.77 -6.37
N ALA A 202 -45.03 48.58 -5.12
CA ALA A 202 -45.58 49.30 -3.97
C ALA A 202 -45.28 50.81 -4.06
N ASP A 203 -44.08 51.18 -4.51
CA ASP A 203 -43.69 52.57 -4.75
C ASP A 203 -44.51 53.24 -5.87
N GLN A 204 -44.99 52.47 -6.86
CA GLN A 204 -45.87 52.99 -7.92
C GLN A 204 -47.31 53.22 -7.44
N GLU A 205 -47.78 52.48 -6.43
CA GLU A 205 -49.13 52.66 -5.87
C GLU A 205 -49.26 53.94 -5.05
N ILE A 206 -48.19 54.40 -4.39
CA ILE A 206 -48.18 55.62 -3.56
C ILE A 206 -48.70 56.85 -4.33
N PRO A 207 -48.15 57.24 -5.50
CA PRO A 207 -48.64 58.42 -6.23
C PRO A 207 -50.07 58.25 -6.76
N GLU A 208 -50.52 57.02 -7.03
CA GLU A 208 -51.92 56.77 -7.39
C GLU A 208 -52.86 57.02 -6.22
N LYS A 209 -52.48 56.56 -5.02
CA LYS A 209 -53.22 56.80 -3.78
C LYS A 209 -53.19 58.27 -3.35
N GLU A 210 -52.10 58.99 -3.59
CA GLU A 210 -52.02 60.45 -3.38
C GLU A 210 -53.00 61.21 -4.28
N ARG A 211 -53.07 60.83 -5.57
CA ARG A 211 -54.06 61.40 -6.51
C ARG A 211 -55.49 61.10 -6.07
N ALA A 212 -55.76 59.86 -5.65
CA ALA A 212 -57.06 59.45 -5.13
C ALA A 212 -57.47 60.24 -3.88
N LEU A 213 -56.51 60.54 -2.99
CA LEU A 213 -56.72 61.38 -1.82
C LEU A 213 -57.11 62.82 -2.20
N GLU A 214 -56.41 63.43 -3.16
CA GLU A 214 -56.75 64.78 -3.66
C GLU A 214 -58.15 64.84 -4.29
N GLU A 215 -58.56 63.78 -5.00
CA GLU A 215 -59.93 63.67 -5.50
C GLU A 215 -60.96 63.47 -4.36
N ALA A 216 -60.62 62.70 -3.33
CA ALA A 216 -61.50 62.42 -2.20
C ALA A 216 -61.72 63.66 -1.30
N LYS A 217 -60.73 64.55 -1.17
CA LYS A 217 -60.85 65.87 -0.52
C LYS A 217 -61.99 66.70 -1.11
N ARG A 218 -62.24 66.56 -2.42
CA ARG A 218 -63.35 67.24 -3.12
C ARG A 218 -64.72 66.63 -2.81
N LYS A 219 -64.79 65.38 -2.32
CA LYS A 219 -66.03 64.61 -2.08
C LYS A 219 -66.49 64.60 -0.61
N GLY A 220 -65.68 65.13 0.32
CA GLY A 220 -66.06 65.40 1.72
C GLY A 220 -65.33 64.54 2.76
N ARG A 221 -65.48 64.92 4.05
CA ARG A 221 -64.63 64.43 5.17
C ARG A 221 -64.57 62.90 5.34
N LYS A 222 -65.67 62.19 5.07
CA LYS A 222 -65.69 60.72 5.19
C LYS A 222 -64.90 60.02 4.07
N ALA A 223 -64.96 60.54 2.85
CA ALA A 223 -64.22 60.01 1.72
C ALA A 223 -62.72 60.34 1.85
N GLU A 224 -62.40 61.54 2.33
CA GLU A 224 -61.02 61.95 2.63
C GLU A 224 -60.38 61.04 3.70
N ALA A 225 -61.06 60.77 4.82
CA ALA A 225 -60.53 59.89 5.86
C ALA A 225 -60.29 58.45 5.37
N ALA A 226 -61.15 57.93 4.48
CA ALA A 226 -60.97 56.61 3.88
C ALA A 226 -59.77 56.57 2.92
N ALA A 227 -59.60 57.59 2.07
CA ALA A 227 -58.46 57.69 1.15
C ALA A 227 -57.12 57.95 1.89
N GLN A 228 -57.16 58.67 3.02
CA GLN A 228 -55.99 58.83 3.90
C GLN A 228 -55.54 57.50 4.48
N LEU A 229 -56.48 56.66 4.95
CA LEU A 229 -56.16 55.34 5.48
C LEU A 229 -55.55 54.43 4.39
N GLU A 230 -56.07 54.48 3.16
CA GLU A 230 -55.51 53.71 2.04
C GLU A 230 -54.11 54.18 1.63
N LEU A 231 -53.86 55.50 1.63
CA LEU A 231 -52.52 56.04 1.36
C LEU A 231 -51.53 55.67 2.47
N GLU A 232 -51.94 55.77 3.73
CA GLU A 232 -51.11 55.38 4.88
C GLU A 232 -50.81 53.87 4.86
N ALA A 233 -51.79 53.05 4.48
CA ALA A 233 -51.59 51.61 4.28
C ALA A 233 -50.63 51.30 3.13
N ALA A 234 -50.71 52.04 2.01
CA ALA A 234 -49.78 51.87 0.87
C ALA A 234 -48.35 52.30 1.23
N ILE A 235 -48.18 53.42 1.95
CA ILE A 235 -46.87 53.87 2.44
C ILE A 235 -46.28 52.85 3.40
N LYS A 236 -47.10 52.31 4.32
CA LYS A 236 -46.67 51.27 5.26
C LYS A 236 -46.28 49.98 4.52
N ALA A 237 -47.07 49.55 3.53
CA ALA A 237 -46.74 48.37 2.72
C ALA A 237 -45.42 48.54 1.94
N ALA A 238 -45.15 49.72 1.41
CA ALA A 238 -43.87 50.03 0.75
C ALA A 238 -42.69 50.08 1.74
N GLN A 239 -42.91 50.57 2.96
CA GLN A 239 -41.92 50.53 4.04
C GLN A 239 -41.61 49.09 4.46
N ASP A 240 -42.64 48.28 4.71
CA ASP A 240 -42.51 46.87 5.08
C ASP A 240 -41.77 46.07 3.97
N ALA A 241 -42.04 46.37 2.69
CA ALA A 241 -41.36 45.73 1.56
C ALA A 241 -39.87 46.13 1.44
N ARG A 242 -39.52 47.38 1.77
CA ARG A 242 -38.13 47.86 1.79
C ARG A 242 -37.34 47.27 2.95
N GLU A 243 -37.97 47.20 4.13
CA GLU A 243 -37.39 46.58 5.32
C GLU A 243 -37.09 45.09 5.08
N ALA A 244 -37.97 44.37 4.38
CA ALA A 244 -37.75 42.97 4.02
C ALA A 244 -36.53 42.73 3.11
N VAL A 245 -36.16 43.67 2.24
CA VAL A 245 -34.96 43.57 1.39
C VAL A 245 -33.71 44.04 2.11
N ASP A 246 -33.80 45.03 3.00
CA ASP A 246 -32.66 45.48 3.81
C ASP A 246 -32.23 44.40 4.84
N GLU A 247 -33.15 43.55 5.31
CA GLU A 247 -32.84 42.40 6.16
C GLU A 247 -32.13 41.25 5.42
N GLU A 248 -32.41 41.05 4.12
CA GLU A 248 -31.77 40.00 3.31
C GLU A 248 -30.61 40.55 2.45
N PRO A 249 -29.34 40.22 2.76
CA PRO A 249 -28.21 40.68 1.95
C PRO A 249 -28.31 40.14 0.52
N SER A 250 -28.05 41.01 -0.47
CA SER A 250 -28.06 40.66 -1.89
C SER A 250 -27.30 39.35 -2.15
N PRO A 251 -27.90 38.39 -2.89
CA PRO A 251 -27.27 37.10 -3.13
C PRO A 251 -25.94 37.27 -3.88
N PRO A 252 -24.87 36.57 -3.45
CA PRO A 252 -23.56 36.66 -4.09
C PRO A 252 -23.62 36.13 -5.54
N GLY A 253 -22.80 36.71 -6.41
CA GLY A 253 -22.68 36.27 -7.81
C GLY A 253 -22.25 34.79 -7.91
N THR A 254 -22.61 34.13 -9.01
CA THR A 254 -22.16 32.75 -9.27
C THR A 254 -20.64 32.70 -9.36
N PRO A 255 -19.96 31.89 -8.52
CA PRO A 255 -18.52 31.69 -8.62
C PRO A 255 -18.13 31.07 -9.98
N GLU A 256 -16.98 31.46 -10.49
CA GLU A 256 -16.43 30.99 -11.78
C GLU A 256 -16.11 29.48 -11.74
N ASN A 257 -15.67 28.98 -10.58
CA ASN A 257 -15.49 27.56 -10.28
C ASN A 257 -16.57 27.06 -9.31
N ASP A 258 -17.54 26.34 -9.86
CA ASP A 258 -18.63 25.67 -9.13
C ASP A 258 -18.38 24.16 -9.04
N ASP A 259 -17.11 23.75 -9.07
CA ASP A 259 -16.73 22.36 -8.87
C ASP A 259 -16.82 22.02 -7.39
N SER A 260 -17.55 20.95 -7.10
CA SER A 260 -17.62 20.40 -5.75
C SER A 260 -16.31 19.68 -5.47
N ASP A 261 -15.56 20.15 -4.47
CA ASP A 261 -14.42 19.43 -3.87
C ASP A 261 -14.87 18.20 -3.05
N SER A 262 -16.17 17.85 -3.08
CA SER A 262 -16.67 16.63 -2.45
C SER A 262 -15.93 15.42 -3.02
N GLU A 263 -15.26 14.66 -2.14
CA GLU A 263 -14.60 13.40 -2.49
C GLU A 263 -15.54 12.52 -3.31
N VAL A 264 -15.10 12.25 -4.53
CA VAL A 264 -15.73 11.26 -5.39
C VAL A 264 -15.52 9.90 -4.73
N PRO A 265 -16.59 9.11 -4.47
CA PRO A 265 -16.44 7.76 -3.94
C PRO A 265 -15.53 6.94 -4.86
N MET A 266 -14.58 6.21 -4.28
CA MET A 266 -13.74 5.28 -5.04
C MET A 266 -14.52 3.97 -5.30
N TYR A 267 -14.25 3.34 -6.44
CA TYR A 267 -14.82 2.04 -6.78
C TYR A 267 -14.33 0.94 -5.82
N PHE A 268 -13.01 0.88 -5.62
CA PHE A 268 -12.39 -0.03 -4.66
C PHE A 268 -12.30 0.65 -3.28
N THR A 269 -13.01 0.09 -2.30
CA THR A 269 -13.10 0.61 -0.93
C THR A 269 -12.19 -0.12 0.04
N SER A 270 -11.84 -1.38 -0.26
CA SER A 270 -11.00 -2.22 0.60
C SER A 270 -9.77 -2.72 -0.14
N PRO A 271 -8.56 -2.66 0.46
CA PRO A 271 -7.33 -3.12 -0.19
C PRO A 271 -7.32 -4.60 -0.61
N ARG A 272 -8.18 -5.42 -0.01
CA ARG A 272 -8.30 -6.86 -0.31
C ARG A 272 -9.17 -7.18 -1.53
N GLN A 273 -10.02 -6.25 -1.98
CA GLN A 273 -10.98 -6.50 -3.05
C GLN A 273 -10.28 -6.90 -4.35
N LEU A 274 -9.23 -6.18 -4.75
CA LEU A 274 -8.55 -6.47 -6.00
C LEU A 274 -7.78 -7.80 -5.96
N PRO A 275 -6.98 -8.12 -4.92
CA PRO A 275 -6.40 -9.46 -4.77
C PRO A 275 -7.43 -10.59 -4.74
N GLU A 276 -8.57 -10.37 -4.10
CA GLU A 276 -9.65 -11.37 -4.02
C GLU A 276 -10.31 -11.61 -5.39
N ILE A 277 -10.57 -10.55 -6.16
CA ILE A 277 -11.07 -10.67 -7.54
C ILE A 277 -10.06 -11.41 -8.42
N TYR A 278 -8.76 -11.07 -8.32
CA TYR A 278 -7.73 -11.80 -9.06
C TYR A 278 -7.64 -13.27 -8.62
N GLY A 279 -7.75 -13.56 -7.32
CA GLY A 279 -7.79 -14.93 -6.83
C GLY A 279 -8.99 -15.72 -7.38
N GLN A 280 -10.19 -15.11 -7.40
CA GLN A 280 -11.37 -15.72 -7.99
C GLN A 280 -11.21 -15.95 -9.51
N LEU A 281 -10.59 -15.01 -10.22
CA LEU A 281 -10.28 -15.17 -11.65
C LEU A 281 -9.22 -16.25 -11.89
N GLU A 282 -8.22 -16.37 -11.03
CA GLU A 282 -7.22 -17.43 -11.09
C GLU A 282 -7.84 -18.81 -10.84
N GLU A 283 -8.71 -18.93 -9.83
CA GLU A 283 -9.48 -20.15 -9.53
C GLU A 283 -10.41 -20.52 -10.70
N ALA A 284 -11.13 -19.54 -11.26
CA ALA A 284 -11.99 -19.76 -12.41
C ALA A 284 -11.20 -20.16 -13.66
N ASN A 285 -10.06 -19.52 -13.92
CA ASN A 285 -9.18 -19.89 -15.04
C ASN A 285 -8.60 -21.29 -14.85
N LEU A 286 -8.19 -21.65 -13.63
CA LEU A 286 -7.71 -23.00 -13.33
C LEU A 286 -8.81 -24.04 -13.54
N PHE A 287 -10.04 -23.74 -13.10
CA PHE A 287 -11.20 -24.59 -13.33
C PHE A 287 -11.50 -24.76 -14.82
N LEU A 288 -11.43 -23.69 -15.61
CA LEU A 288 -11.62 -23.75 -17.07
C LEU A 288 -10.52 -24.56 -17.76
N ILE A 289 -9.26 -24.43 -17.33
CA ILE A 289 -8.15 -25.22 -17.85
C ILE A 289 -8.36 -26.71 -17.54
N GLN A 290 -8.74 -27.03 -16.31
CA GLN A 290 -9.02 -28.40 -15.91
C GLN A 290 -10.18 -29.00 -16.71
N ASN A 291 -11.28 -28.26 -16.88
CA ASN A 291 -12.42 -28.71 -17.67
C ASN A 291 -12.02 -28.91 -19.15
N ALA A 292 -11.25 -27.98 -19.71
CA ALA A 292 -10.72 -28.12 -21.07
C ALA A 292 -9.89 -29.40 -21.22
N GLN A 293 -8.99 -29.70 -20.27
CA GLN A 293 -8.20 -30.93 -20.25
C GLN A 293 -9.08 -32.18 -20.12
N GLU A 294 -10.03 -32.20 -19.18
CA GLU A 294 -10.95 -33.33 -19.02
C GLU A 294 -11.77 -33.58 -20.30
N THR A 295 -12.22 -32.52 -20.97
CA THR A 295 -12.93 -32.65 -22.26
C THR A 295 -12.02 -33.10 -23.40
N GLU A 296 -10.75 -32.69 -23.39
CA GLU A 296 -9.74 -33.12 -24.36
C GLU A 296 -9.44 -34.61 -24.18
N ASP A 297 -9.25 -35.08 -22.94
CA ASP A 297 -9.05 -36.49 -22.61
C ASP A 297 -10.24 -37.35 -23.06
N ILE A 298 -11.47 -36.92 -22.77
CA ILE A 298 -12.70 -37.61 -23.24
C ILE A 298 -12.72 -37.68 -24.77
N LEU A 299 -12.32 -36.61 -25.44
CA LEU A 299 -12.31 -36.55 -26.90
C LEU A 299 -11.23 -37.47 -27.49
N GLU A 300 -10.05 -37.56 -26.87
CA GLU A 300 -9.02 -38.51 -27.25
C GLU A 300 -9.47 -39.96 -27.08
N ASP A 301 -10.13 -40.28 -25.96
CA ASP A 301 -10.72 -41.60 -25.73
C ASP A 301 -11.77 -41.96 -26.78
N LEU A 302 -12.65 -41.01 -27.12
CA LEU A 302 -13.65 -41.20 -28.17
C LEU A 302 -13.00 -41.40 -29.55
N LYS A 303 -11.96 -40.64 -29.88
CA LYS A 303 -11.19 -40.83 -31.12
C LYS A 303 -10.52 -42.19 -31.17
N ASN A 304 -9.97 -42.67 -30.05
CA ASN A 304 -9.33 -43.98 -29.99
C ASN A 304 -10.36 -45.10 -30.17
N LYS A 305 -11.52 -45.01 -29.50
CA LYS A 305 -12.65 -45.92 -29.70
C LYS A 305 -13.15 -45.90 -31.15
N GLU A 306 -13.26 -44.73 -31.77
CA GLU A 306 -13.64 -44.62 -33.19
C GLU A 306 -12.65 -45.35 -34.10
N LYS A 307 -11.34 -45.17 -33.87
CA LYS A 307 -10.29 -45.87 -34.63
C LYS A 307 -10.38 -47.39 -34.46
N GLU A 308 -10.59 -47.87 -33.23
CA GLU A 308 -10.72 -49.30 -32.94
C GLU A 308 -11.94 -49.90 -33.61
N VAL A 309 -13.10 -49.26 -33.48
CA VAL A 309 -14.35 -49.70 -34.14
C VAL A 309 -14.19 -49.69 -35.65
N ARG A 310 -13.57 -48.66 -36.22
CA ARG A 310 -13.31 -48.58 -37.66
C ARG A 310 -12.39 -49.70 -38.12
N ALA A 311 -11.29 -49.96 -37.41
CA ALA A 311 -10.38 -51.06 -37.74
C ALA A 311 -11.07 -52.44 -37.67
N ARG A 312 -11.94 -52.64 -36.67
CA ARG A 312 -12.75 -53.86 -36.54
C ARG A 312 -13.73 -54.00 -37.71
N MET A 313 -14.46 -52.94 -38.05
CA MET A 313 -15.38 -52.96 -39.19
C MET A 313 -14.65 -53.18 -40.51
N ASP A 314 -13.49 -52.58 -40.71
CA ASP A 314 -12.67 -52.79 -41.92
C ASP A 314 -12.18 -54.25 -42.01
N ALA A 315 -11.81 -54.87 -40.88
CA ALA A 315 -11.44 -56.29 -40.82
C ALA A 315 -12.63 -57.22 -41.10
N GLU A 316 -13.81 -56.93 -40.51
CA GLU A 316 -15.04 -57.68 -40.77
C GLU A 316 -15.46 -57.55 -42.24
N ASN A 317 -15.41 -56.34 -42.82
CA ASN A 317 -15.65 -56.10 -44.25
C ASN A 317 -14.67 -56.85 -45.15
N ALA A 318 -13.37 -56.89 -44.80
CA ALA A 318 -12.38 -57.66 -45.54
C ALA A 318 -12.66 -59.17 -45.48
N SER A 319 -13.09 -59.68 -44.31
CA SER A 319 -13.50 -61.07 -44.16
C SER A 319 -14.75 -61.38 -45.00
N LEU A 320 -15.76 -60.51 -44.97
CA LEU A 320 -16.97 -60.68 -45.80
C LEU A 320 -16.64 -60.64 -47.29
N ARG A 321 -15.75 -59.75 -47.73
CA ARG A 321 -15.29 -59.70 -49.14
C ARG A 321 -14.60 -60.99 -49.55
N THR A 322 -13.70 -61.51 -48.73
CA THR A 322 -13.03 -62.78 -49.02
C THR A 322 -14.00 -63.97 -49.03
N GLN A 323 -15.03 -63.96 -48.17
CA GLN A 323 -16.12 -64.95 -48.23
C GLN A 323 -16.93 -64.83 -49.52
N VAL A 324 -17.26 -63.61 -49.96
CA VAL A 324 -17.95 -63.37 -51.24
C VAL A 324 -17.10 -63.89 -52.40
N GLU A 325 -15.81 -63.54 -52.46
CA GLU A 325 -14.91 -64.02 -53.51
C GLU A 325 -14.80 -65.56 -53.53
N GLN A 326 -14.78 -66.20 -52.36
CA GLN A 326 -14.79 -67.66 -52.25
C GLN A 326 -16.10 -68.27 -52.76
N LEU A 327 -17.24 -67.69 -52.40
CA LEU A 327 -18.56 -68.14 -52.87
C LEU A 327 -18.70 -67.94 -54.38
N GLU A 328 -18.27 -66.79 -54.92
CA GLU A 328 -18.23 -66.53 -56.37
C GLU A 328 -17.34 -67.55 -57.08
N ALA A 329 -16.16 -67.88 -56.54
CA ALA A 329 -15.30 -68.90 -57.11
C ALA A 329 -15.92 -70.31 -57.02
N GLN A 330 -16.67 -70.62 -55.97
CA GLN A 330 -17.43 -71.88 -55.86
C GLN A 330 -18.56 -71.94 -56.88
N ILE A 331 -19.34 -70.86 -57.01
CA ILE A 331 -20.40 -70.73 -58.02
C ILE A 331 -19.80 -70.94 -59.42
N ALA A 332 -18.73 -70.22 -59.77
CA ALA A 332 -18.08 -70.38 -61.07
C ALA A 332 -17.58 -71.81 -61.33
N ARG A 333 -17.10 -72.52 -60.30
CA ARG A 333 -16.71 -73.94 -60.42
C ARG A 333 -17.92 -74.85 -60.61
N GLU A 334 -19.01 -74.62 -59.90
CA GLU A 334 -20.25 -75.39 -60.06
C GLU A 334 -20.93 -75.10 -61.40
N GLU A 335 -20.92 -73.85 -61.88
CA GLU A 335 -21.36 -73.47 -63.22
C GLU A 335 -20.51 -74.17 -64.30
N ALA A 336 -19.17 -74.15 -64.18
CA ALA A 336 -18.30 -74.86 -65.13
C ALA A 336 -18.53 -76.38 -65.12
N LYS A 337 -18.84 -76.98 -63.96
CA LYS A 337 -19.24 -78.39 -63.86
C LYS A 337 -20.61 -78.62 -64.49
N ALA A 338 -21.58 -77.73 -64.26
CA ALA A 338 -22.91 -77.81 -64.86
C ALA A 338 -22.82 -77.71 -66.38
N ASP A 339 -22.03 -76.79 -66.91
CA ASP A 339 -21.74 -76.66 -68.34
C ASP A 339 -21.04 -77.91 -68.89
N ALA A 340 -20.04 -78.46 -68.20
CA ALA A 340 -19.38 -79.70 -68.61
C ALA A 340 -20.34 -80.90 -68.61
N LEU A 341 -21.28 -80.97 -67.66
CA LEU A 341 -22.33 -81.99 -67.62
C LEU A 341 -23.40 -81.75 -68.69
N LEU A 342 -23.72 -80.50 -69.02
CA LEU A 342 -24.63 -80.15 -70.12
C LEU A 342 -24.01 -80.47 -71.48
N ASP A 343 -22.73 -80.16 -71.70
CA ASP A 343 -21.97 -80.57 -72.88
C ASP A 343 -21.77 -82.09 -72.94
N GLY A 344 -21.53 -82.71 -71.79
CA GLY A 344 -21.50 -84.16 -71.62
C GLY A 344 -22.85 -84.81 -71.93
N ALA A 345 -23.95 -84.20 -71.49
CA ALA A 345 -25.34 -84.61 -71.77
C ALA A 345 -25.73 -84.34 -73.23
N ALA A 346 -25.20 -83.29 -73.85
CA ALA A 346 -25.37 -83.04 -75.29
C ALA A 346 -24.61 -84.08 -76.13
N LYS A 347 -23.43 -84.52 -75.67
CA LYS A 347 -22.67 -85.63 -76.29
C LYS A 347 -23.25 -87.02 -75.99
N THR A 348 -23.95 -87.21 -74.87
CA THR A 348 -24.57 -88.50 -74.46
C THR A 348 -26.08 -88.60 -74.76
N ARG A 349 -26.74 -87.54 -75.22
CA ARG A 349 -28.12 -87.55 -75.77
C ARG A 349 -28.27 -88.26 -77.12
N SER A 350 -27.29 -89.07 -77.53
CA SER A 350 -27.42 -90.02 -78.64
C SER A 350 -27.89 -91.42 -78.19
N LYS A 351 -27.97 -91.75 -76.90
CA LYS A 351 -28.45 -93.10 -76.51
C LYS A 351 -29.14 -93.20 -75.15
N LYS A 352 -30.43 -93.55 -75.23
CA LYS A 352 -31.26 -94.34 -74.30
C LYS A 352 -31.70 -93.74 -72.94
N LYS A 353 -32.97 -93.29 -72.96
CA LYS A 353 -34.14 -93.67 -72.14
C LYS A 353 -33.98 -94.44 -70.80
N SER A 354 -34.66 -93.86 -69.80
CA SER A 354 -35.54 -94.42 -68.75
C SER A 354 -34.96 -95.15 -67.51
N GLY A 355 -35.35 -94.67 -66.33
CA GLY A 355 -35.38 -95.41 -65.06
C GLY A 355 -35.46 -94.49 -63.82
N PRO A 356 -36.44 -94.62 -62.90
CA PRO A 356 -36.69 -93.67 -61.79
C PRO A 356 -36.09 -94.14 -60.45
N LEU A 357 -35.47 -93.24 -59.67
CA LEU A 357 -35.05 -93.42 -58.27
C LEU A 357 -35.00 -92.02 -57.61
N SER A 358 -35.83 -91.70 -56.62
CA SER A 358 -35.76 -92.04 -55.18
C SER A 358 -34.64 -91.31 -54.41
N ASN A 359 -35.08 -90.52 -53.43
CA ASN A 359 -34.39 -90.13 -52.20
C ASN A 359 -33.08 -89.34 -52.35
N VAL A 360 -33.23 -88.01 -52.41
CA VAL A 360 -32.16 -87.08 -52.05
C VAL A 360 -32.23 -86.86 -50.55
N ALA A 361 -31.18 -87.27 -49.83
CA ALA A 361 -30.92 -86.84 -48.47
C ALA A 361 -30.29 -85.42 -48.50
N PRO A 362 -30.74 -84.45 -47.68
CA PRO A 362 -30.08 -83.16 -47.61
C PRO A 362 -28.89 -83.21 -46.65
N ALA A 363 -27.88 -82.39 -46.95
CA ALA A 363 -26.62 -82.25 -46.23
C ALA A 363 -26.79 -81.50 -44.88
N PRO A 364 -25.87 -81.67 -43.92
CA PRO A 364 -26.00 -81.10 -42.58
C PRO A 364 -25.53 -79.63 -42.55
N GLY A 365 -26.51 -78.73 -42.59
CA GLY A 365 -26.41 -77.32 -42.20
C GLY A 365 -27.77 -76.98 -41.59
N SER A 366 -27.78 -76.39 -40.40
CA SER A 366 -28.95 -76.32 -39.53
C SER A 366 -30.12 -75.52 -40.13
N ASP A 367 -30.99 -76.19 -40.88
CA ASP A 367 -32.39 -75.80 -40.95
C ASP A 367 -32.98 -76.06 -39.56
N VAL A 368 -33.22 -75.00 -38.78
CA VAL A 368 -34.03 -75.09 -37.56
C VAL A 368 -35.37 -75.65 -38.00
N SER A 369 -35.70 -76.88 -37.58
CA SER A 369 -36.96 -77.51 -37.95
C SER A 369 -38.11 -76.59 -37.54
N LEU A 370 -39.03 -76.34 -38.48
CA LEU A 370 -40.20 -75.48 -38.24
C LEU A 370 -40.97 -75.92 -36.98
N GLU A 371 -41.02 -77.24 -36.72
CA GLU A 371 -41.59 -77.82 -35.51
C GLU A 371 -40.94 -77.30 -34.21
N ARG A 372 -39.60 -77.19 -34.17
CA ARG A 372 -38.88 -76.68 -33.00
C ARG A 372 -39.10 -75.18 -32.81
N LEU A 373 -39.28 -74.44 -33.91
CA LEU A 373 -39.62 -73.02 -33.88
C LEU A 373 -41.05 -72.83 -33.38
N ASP A 374 -42.00 -73.65 -33.82
CA ASP A 374 -43.39 -73.63 -33.37
C ASP A 374 -43.49 -73.90 -31.87
N GLU A 375 -42.80 -74.93 -31.37
CA GLU A 375 -42.73 -75.25 -29.94
C GLU A 375 -42.15 -74.10 -29.12
N LYS A 376 -41.04 -73.50 -29.59
CA LYS A 376 -40.40 -72.40 -28.86
C LYS A 376 -41.24 -71.12 -28.89
N THR A 377 -41.91 -70.86 -30.02
CA THR A 377 -42.83 -69.73 -30.15
C THR A 377 -44.01 -69.89 -29.21
N ALA A 378 -44.58 -71.10 -29.08
CA ALA A 378 -45.64 -71.40 -28.14
C ALA A 378 -45.19 -71.24 -26.67
N GLU A 379 -43.97 -71.64 -26.32
CA GLU A 379 -43.39 -71.45 -24.99
C GLU A 379 -43.28 -69.96 -24.63
N VAL A 380 -42.76 -69.14 -25.56
CA VAL A 380 -42.61 -67.70 -25.36
C VAL A 380 -43.99 -67.01 -25.30
N TYR A 381 -44.93 -67.43 -26.15
CA TYR A 381 -46.31 -66.95 -26.15
C TYR A 381 -47.00 -67.17 -24.79
N ALA A 382 -46.84 -68.37 -24.21
CA ALA A 382 -47.35 -68.68 -22.88
C ALA A 382 -46.65 -67.86 -21.77
N ARG A 383 -45.32 -67.72 -21.82
CA ARG A 383 -44.56 -66.90 -20.84
C ARG A 383 -44.89 -65.42 -20.91
N ALA A 384 -45.21 -64.91 -22.09
CA ALA A 384 -45.69 -63.55 -22.27
C ALA A 384 -47.08 -63.34 -21.61
N GLY A 385 -47.77 -64.41 -21.19
CA GLY A 385 -49.04 -64.34 -20.48
C GLY A 385 -50.26 -64.34 -21.41
N PHE A 386 -50.11 -64.82 -22.65
CA PHE A 386 -51.25 -65.12 -23.51
C PHE A 386 -51.82 -66.50 -23.17
N ALA A 387 -53.14 -66.66 -23.33
CA ALA A 387 -53.77 -67.96 -23.13
C ALA A 387 -53.35 -68.92 -24.27
N PRO A 388 -52.92 -70.16 -23.95
CA PRO A 388 -52.56 -71.13 -24.97
C PRO A 388 -53.82 -71.58 -25.72
N ASP A 389 -53.96 -71.14 -26.97
CA ASP A 389 -55.06 -71.52 -27.87
C ASP A 389 -54.48 -72.30 -29.07
N PRO A 390 -54.78 -73.60 -29.21
CA PRO A 390 -54.31 -74.43 -30.33
C PRO A 390 -54.80 -74.00 -31.71
N SER A 391 -55.79 -73.10 -31.79
CA SER A 391 -56.33 -72.59 -33.06
C SER A 391 -55.52 -71.42 -33.65
N ILE A 392 -54.60 -70.84 -32.86
CA ILE A 392 -53.77 -69.72 -33.28
C ILE A 392 -52.52 -70.25 -33.97
N SER A 393 -52.23 -69.78 -35.19
CA SER A 393 -51.02 -70.18 -35.92
C SER A 393 -49.76 -69.53 -35.34
N THR A 394 -48.59 -70.11 -35.56
CA THR A 394 -47.29 -69.56 -35.11
C THR A 394 -47.09 -68.12 -35.56
N ILE A 395 -47.49 -67.79 -36.79
CA ILE A 395 -47.43 -66.42 -37.32
C ILE A 395 -48.34 -65.49 -36.50
N GLN A 396 -49.56 -65.93 -36.19
CA GLN A 396 -50.48 -65.14 -35.36
C GLN A 396 -49.97 -64.99 -33.92
N MET A 397 -49.31 -66.00 -33.35
CA MET A 397 -48.64 -65.89 -32.04
C MET A 397 -47.55 -64.82 -32.07
N LEU A 398 -46.72 -64.81 -33.12
CA LEU A 398 -45.69 -63.79 -33.34
C LEU A 398 -46.28 -62.40 -33.51
N THR A 399 -47.31 -62.23 -34.35
CA THR A 399 -47.99 -60.94 -34.54
C THR A 399 -48.62 -60.42 -33.23
N ASN A 400 -49.21 -61.31 -32.42
CA ASN A 400 -49.76 -60.92 -31.12
C ASN A 400 -48.67 -60.49 -30.13
N MET A 401 -47.53 -61.17 -30.14
CA MET A 401 -46.36 -60.78 -29.33
C MET A 401 -45.78 -59.45 -29.80
N GLU A 402 -45.67 -59.24 -31.11
CA GLU A 402 -45.21 -58.00 -31.73
C GLU A 402 -46.12 -56.82 -31.37
N MET A 403 -47.43 -56.95 -31.55
CA MET A 403 -48.39 -55.91 -31.15
C MET A 403 -48.30 -55.55 -29.66
N ARG A 404 -48.02 -56.54 -28.79
CA ARG A 404 -47.86 -56.29 -27.35
C ARG A 404 -46.53 -55.62 -27.03
N LEU A 405 -45.46 -55.97 -27.74
CA LEU A 405 -44.17 -55.29 -27.64
C LEU A 405 -44.28 -53.84 -28.13
N GLU A 406 -44.91 -53.60 -29.26
CA GLU A 406 -45.16 -52.24 -29.77
C GLU A 406 -45.96 -51.40 -28.77
N ARG A 407 -46.99 -51.99 -28.15
CA ARG A 407 -47.73 -51.32 -27.09
C ARG A 407 -46.85 -50.97 -25.89
N TYR A 408 -46.01 -51.89 -25.42
CA TYR A 408 -45.09 -51.61 -24.31
C TYR A 408 -44.04 -50.56 -24.65
N LEU A 409 -43.56 -50.53 -25.90
CA LEU A 409 -42.65 -49.49 -26.37
C LEU A 409 -43.33 -48.12 -26.42
N ALA A 410 -44.58 -48.04 -26.90
CA ALA A 410 -45.36 -46.81 -26.87
C ALA A 410 -45.66 -46.34 -25.42
N ASP A 411 -45.97 -47.27 -24.52
CA ASP A 411 -46.14 -46.98 -23.10
C ASP A 411 -44.81 -46.52 -22.44
N ALA A 412 -43.67 -47.04 -22.89
CA ALA A 412 -42.35 -46.62 -22.42
C ALA A 412 -41.99 -45.20 -22.90
N ASP A 413 -42.29 -44.86 -24.16
CA ASP A 413 -42.04 -43.51 -24.72
C ASP A 413 -42.88 -42.42 -24.04
N THR A 414 -44.07 -42.78 -23.55
CA THR A 414 -44.97 -41.85 -22.85
C THR A 414 -44.70 -41.74 -21.34
N MET A 415 -43.74 -42.51 -20.82
CA MET A 415 -43.47 -42.56 -19.38
C MET A 415 -42.78 -41.27 -18.90
N PRO A 416 -43.24 -40.64 -17.80
CA PRO A 416 -42.59 -39.45 -17.25
C PRO A 416 -41.14 -39.74 -16.83
N ALA A 417 -40.20 -38.94 -17.35
CA ALA A 417 -38.76 -39.09 -17.06
C ALA A 417 -38.42 -39.05 -15.56
N ALA A 418 -39.22 -38.34 -14.75
CA ALA A 418 -39.05 -38.30 -13.30
C ALA A 418 -39.32 -39.67 -12.64
N PHE A 419 -40.36 -40.38 -13.08
CA PHE A 419 -40.70 -41.70 -12.56
C PHE A 419 -39.64 -42.74 -12.95
N VAL A 420 -39.15 -42.70 -14.21
CA VAL A 420 -38.07 -43.57 -14.69
C VAL A 420 -36.80 -43.37 -13.85
N ALA A 421 -36.39 -42.11 -13.62
CA ALA A 421 -35.19 -41.82 -12.84
C ALA A 421 -35.31 -42.25 -11.36
N GLU A 422 -36.50 -42.17 -10.75
CA GLU A 422 -36.73 -42.65 -9.39
C GLU A 422 -36.67 -44.17 -9.29
N GLU A 423 -37.24 -44.88 -10.26
CA GLU A 423 -37.22 -46.33 -10.36
C GLU A 423 -35.83 -46.88 -10.68
N GLU A 424 -35.08 -46.23 -11.57
CA GLU A 424 -33.66 -46.54 -11.81
C GLU A 424 -32.84 -46.38 -10.53
N LYS A 425 -33.02 -45.27 -9.80
CA LYS A 425 -32.38 -45.08 -8.49
C LYS A 425 -32.78 -46.15 -7.49
N ARG A 426 -34.00 -46.68 -7.54
CA ARG A 426 -34.48 -47.76 -6.67
C ARG A 426 -33.82 -49.09 -7.02
N LEU A 427 -33.83 -49.47 -8.29
CA LEU A 427 -33.20 -50.70 -8.79
C LEU A 427 -31.69 -50.69 -8.59
N GLU A 428 -31.04 -49.55 -8.81
CA GLU A 428 -29.60 -49.38 -8.57
C GLU A 428 -29.27 -49.47 -7.06
N ARG A 429 -30.14 -48.94 -6.18
CA ARG A 429 -30.02 -49.15 -4.73
C ARG A 429 -30.12 -50.62 -4.34
N ASP A 430 -31.07 -51.35 -4.90
CA ASP A 430 -31.27 -52.78 -4.64
C ASP A 430 -30.12 -53.63 -5.19
N ARG A 431 -29.62 -53.31 -6.38
CA ARG A 431 -28.42 -53.95 -6.95
C ARG A 431 -27.22 -53.74 -6.04
N ARG A 432 -26.96 -52.51 -5.59
CA ARG A 432 -25.87 -52.21 -4.64
C ARG A 432 -26.06 -52.93 -3.30
N ALA A 433 -27.29 -53.06 -2.81
CA ALA A 433 -27.58 -53.80 -1.59
C ALA A 433 -27.26 -55.29 -1.75
N LYS A 434 -27.68 -55.91 -2.86
CA LYS A 434 -27.33 -57.30 -3.19
C LYS A 434 -25.82 -57.49 -3.32
N GLN A 435 -25.12 -56.57 -3.99
CA GLN A 435 -23.67 -56.63 -4.14
C GLN A 435 -22.95 -56.52 -2.79
N ARG A 436 -23.41 -55.66 -1.88
CA ARG A 436 -22.87 -55.57 -0.51
C ARG A 436 -23.05 -56.88 0.26
N ILE A 437 -24.19 -57.55 0.12
CA ILE A 437 -24.45 -58.84 0.76
C ILE A 437 -23.47 -59.90 0.23
N ILE A 438 -23.31 -59.99 -1.10
CA ILE A 438 -22.39 -60.93 -1.74
C ILE A 438 -20.94 -60.66 -1.28
N ASN A 439 -20.50 -59.40 -1.27
CA ASN A 439 -19.14 -59.05 -0.82
C ASN A 439 -18.91 -59.39 0.65
N LEU A 440 -19.89 -59.14 1.53
CA LEU A 440 -19.81 -59.52 2.94
C LEU A 440 -19.75 -61.04 3.13
N GLU A 441 -20.45 -61.82 2.32
CA GLU A 441 -20.37 -63.28 2.35
C GLU A 441 -19.00 -63.77 1.88
N LEU A 442 -18.45 -63.20 0.81
CA LEU A 442 -17.10 -63.53 0.32
C LEU A 442 -16.01 -63.18 1.36
N GLU A 443 -16.13 -62.03 2.03
CA GLU A 443 -15.21 -61.66 3.11
C GLU A 443 -15.30 -62.61 4.31
N LYS A 444 -16.51 -63.06 4.68
CA LYS A 444 -16.71 -64.06 5.73
C LYS A 444 -16.05 -65.39 5.37
N ILE A 445 -16.26 -65.89 4.16
CA ILE A 445 -15.63 -67.13 3.66
C ILE A 445 -14.09 -66.98 3.70
N ALA A 446 -13.56 -65.87 3.21
CA ALA A 446 -12.11 -65.61 3.24
C ALA A 446 -11.57 -65.51 4.69
N ALA A 447 -12.32 -64.92 5.62
CA ALA A 447 -11.95 -64.86 7.02
C ALA A 447 -11.98 -66.23 7.70
N GLU A 448 -12.98 -67.05 7.39
CA GLU A 448 -13.09 -68.44 7.86
C GLU A 448 -11.95 -69.29 7.33
N GLU A 449 -11.57 -69.17 6.05
CA GLU A 449 -10.40 -69.84 5.50
C GLU A 449 -9.09 -69.43 6.19
N ARG A 450 -8.90 -68.13 6.47
CA ARG A 450 -7.72 -67.66 7.21
C ARG A 450 -7.69 -68.21 8.62
N ARG A 451 -8.84 -68.24 9.32
CA ARG A 451 -8.97 -68.86 10.65
C ARG A 451 -8.65 -70.35 10.57
N ALA A 452 -9.23 -71.08 9.63
CA ALA A 452 -8.96 -72.50 9.42
C ALA A 452 -7.48 -72.79 9.14
N LYS A 453 -6.82 -72.00 8.26
CA LYS A 453 -5.38 -72.10 7.99
C LYS A 453 -4.54 -71.82 9.24
N SER A 454 -4.93 -70.85 10.07
CA SER A 454 -4.24 -70.54 11.33
C SER A 454 -4.38 -71.66 12.37
N ILE A 455 -5.58 -72.26 12.49
CA ILE A 455 -5.84 -73.40 13.39
C ILE A 455 -5.09 -74.64 12.91
N ALA A 456 -5.08 -74.93 11.61
CA ALA A 456 -4.31 -76.03 11.03
C ALA A 456 -2.80 -75.86 11.28
N LYS A 457 -2.27 -74.64 11.14
CA LYS A 457 -0.87 -74.32 11.45
C LYS A 457 -0.55 -74.43 12.94
N ALA A 458 -1.50 -74.08 13.82
CA ALA A 458 -1.34 -74.20 15.26
C ALA A 458 -1.39 -75.67 15.74
N ASN A 459 -2.20 -76.50 15.06
CA ASN A 459 -2.30 -77.95 15.31
C ASN A 459 -1.18 -78.76 14.65
N GLU A 460 -0.39 -78.15 13.76
CA GLU A 460 0.75 -78.82 13.15
C GLU A 460 1.81 -79.10 14.22
N PRO A 461 2.21 -80.38 14.44
CA PRO A 461 3.13 -80.72 15.51
C PRO A 461 4.48 -80.02 15.31
N VAL A 462 4.92 -79.28 16.32
CA VAL A 462 6.18 -78.51 16.29
C VAL A 462 7.36 -79.46 16.03
N LYS A 463 7.91 -79.41 14.81
CA LYS A 463 9.12 -80.14 14.43
C LYS A 463 10.32 -79.59 15.20
N ARG A 464 10.68 -80.25 16.31
CA ARG A 464 11.91 -79.94 17.05
C ARG A 464 13.12 -80.41 16.24
N ARG A 465 13.92 -79.47 15.73
CA ARG A 465 15.19 -79.78 15.07
C ARG A 465 16.21 -80.19 16.15
N THR A 466 16.65 -81.44 16.15
CA THR A 466 17.73 -81.91 17.02
C THR A 466 19.08 -81.61 16.37
N GLY A 467 19.88 -80.73 16.99
CA GLY A 467 21.24 -80.39 16.56
C GLY A 467 21.48 -78.88 16.36
N LYS A 468 22.73 -78.43 16.51
CA LYS A 468 23.12 -77.04 16.26
C LYS A 468 22.93 -76.70 14.76
N PRO A 469 22.24 -75.61 14.42
CA PRO A 469 22.06 -75.21 13.03
C PRO A 469 23.41 -74.86 12.39
N LEU A 470 23.70 -75.43 11.23
CA LEU A 470 24.89 -75.12 10.45
C LEU A 470 24.76 -73.68 9.93
N MET A 471 25.58 -72.77 10.46
CA MET A 471 25.64 -71.38 9.98
C MET A 471 26.23 -71.36 8.56
N SER A 472 25.42 -70.98 7.57
CA SER A 472 25.93 -70.70 6.23
C SER A 472 26.86 -69.50 6.28
N ARG A 473 28.06 -69.63 5.71
CA ARG A 473 28.98 -68.51 5.50
C ARG A 473 28.31 -67.47 4.60
N SER A 474 28.44 -66.18 4.92
CA SER A 474 27.80 -65.08 4.21
C SER A 474 28.20 -65.06 2.73
N LEU A 475 27.23 -65.17 1.83
CA LEU A 475 27.41 -64.90 0.40
C LEU A 475 27.50 -63.37 0.18
N PRO A 476 28.32 -62.89 -0.79
CA PRO A 476 28.41 -61.47 -1.11
C PRO A 476 27.05 -60.92 -1.59
N PRO A 477 26.77 -59.62 -1.38
CA PRO A 477 25.47 -59.04 -1.68
C PRO A 477 25.21 -59.04 -3.19
N SER A 478 24.26 -59.86 -3.64
CA SER A 478 23.74 -59.77 -5.00
C SER A 478 22.76 -58.60 -5.11
N ARG A 479 22.94 -57.76 -6.13
CA ARG A 479 21.93 -56.75 -6.51
C ARG A 479 20.70 -57.50 -7.01
N LYS A 480 19.63 -57.51 -6.21
CA LYS A 480 18.32 -57.98 -6.66
C LYS A 480 17.84 -57.05 -7.77
N LYS A 481 17.56 -57.58 -8.96
CA LYS A 481 16.66 -56.93 -9.91
C LYS A 481 15.30 -56.87 -9.21
N LYS A 482 14.75 -55.66 -9.05
CA LYS A 482 13.33 -55.51 -8.70
C LYS A 482 12.55 -56.02 -9.92
N GLU A 483 11.97 -57.20 -9.82
CA GLU A 483 10.80 -57.50 -10.64
C GLU A 483 9.70 -56.56 -10.16
N ALA A 484 9.35 -55.60 -11.01
CA ALA A 484 8.13 -54.84 -10.83
C ALA A 484 6.99 -55.83 -11.05
N THR A 485 6.31 -56.22 -9.96
CA THR A 485 4.94 -56.67 -10.10
C THR A 485 4.15 -55.44 -10.54
N GLU A 486 3.79 -55.37 -11.83
CA GLU A 486 2.74 -54.48 -12.29
C GLU A 486 1.51 -54.80 -11.47
N LYS A 487 1.16 -53.90 -10.55
CA LYS A 487 -0.16 -53.88 -9.95
C LYS A 487 -1.06 -53.34 -11.05
N LEU A 488 -1.83 -54.21 -11.68
CA LEU A 488 -2.95 -53.78 -12.51
C LEU A 488 -3.91 -53.00 -11.61
N ASP A 489 -4.48 -51.92 -12.15
CA ASP A 489 -5.48 -51.13 -11.44
C ASP A 489 -6.62 -52.04 -10.95
N PRO A 490 -7.12 -51.83 -9.73
CA PRO A 490 -8.16 -52.67 -9.14
C PRO A 490 -9.42 -52.75 -10.03
N GLU A 491 -9.70 -51.72 -10.81
CA GLU A 491 -10.79 -51.67 -11.78
C GLU A 491 -10.56 -52.60 -13.00
N VAL A 492 -9.30 -52.78 -13.42
CA VAL A 492 -8.93 -53.67 -14.52
C VAL A 492 -8.97 -55.13 -14.07
N GLU A 493 -8.58 -55.41 -12.81
CA GLU A 493 -8.79 -56.75 -12.22
C GLU A 493 -10.28 -57.08 -12.07
N GLU A 494 -11.12 -56.11 -11.73
CA GLU A 494 -12.56 -56.29 -11.60
C GLU A 494 -13.22 -56.53 -12.97
N LEU A 495 -12.82 -55.79 -14.00
CA LEU A 495 -13.27 -55.99 -15.38
C LEU A 495 -12.85 -57.35 -15.95
N ASN A 496 -11.61 -57.78 -15.69
CA ASN A 496 -11.14 -59.09 -16.10
C ASN A 496 -11.86 -60.23 -15.36
N ARG A 497 -12.23 -60.04 -14.09
CA ARG A 497 -13.07 -61.01 -13.36
C ARG A 497 -14.49 -61.06 -13.89
N PHE A 498 -15.06 -59.93 -14.28
CA PHE A 498 -16.38 -59.86 -14.90
C PHE A 498 -16.41 -60.56 -16.27
N LEU A 499 -15.39 -60.34 -17.10
CA LEU A 499 -15.27 -61.00 -18.41
C LEU A 499 -14.96 -62.50 -18.33
N ALA A 500 -14.42 -62.97 -17.20
CA ALA A 500 -14.14 -64.38 -16.94
C ALA A 500 -15.32 -65.16 -16.35
N MET A 501 -16.47 -64.51 -16.09
CA MET A 501 -17.71 -65.21 -15.77
C MET A 501 -18.43 -65.58 -17.07
N ASP A 502 -18.45 -66.87 -17.39
CA ASP A 502 -19.31 -67.40 -18.45
C ASP A 502 -20.79 -67.21 -18.04
N PHE A 503 -21.56 -66.52 -18.88
CA PHE A 503 -23.00 -66.27 -18.70
C PHE A 503 -23.86 -67.46 -19.14
#